data_AF-A0AAW5N414-F1
#
_entry.id   AF-A0AAW5N414-F1
#
_cell.length_a   1.000
_cell.length_b   1.000
_cell.length_c   1.000
_cell.angle_alpha   90.00
_cell.angle_beta   90.00
_cell.angle_gamma   90.00
#
_symmetry.space_group_name_H-M   'P 1'
#
loop_
_entity.id
_entity.type
_entity.pdbx_description
1 polymer ?
#
loop_
_entity_poly.entity_id
_entity_poly.type
_entity_poly.pdbx_seq_one_letter_code
_entity_poly.pdbx_strand_id
1 'polypeptide(L)' 'LVVNRPGGVFLDNFVLKVTVPVAKPPIPEYPMQGADPEAARLGTREAYWLELKAAVATPTYKFELLQPGNVITGPA' A
#
# COMPACT_ATOMS: atom_id res chain seq x y z
N LEU A 1 32.22 -4.29 -47.96
CA LEU A 1 32.20 -5.24 -46.83
C LEU A 1 33.00 -4.58 -45.70
N VAL A 2 32.35 -3.95 -44.72
CA VAL A 2 33.06 -3.34 -43.57
C VAL A 2 33.13 -4.37 -42.46
N VAL A 3 34.36 -4.76 -42.11
CA VAL A 3 34.70 -5.78 -41.11
C VAL A 3 34.86 -5.12 -39.75
N ASN A 4 34.05 -5.53 -38.78
CA ASN A 4 34.13 -5.13 -37.38
C ASN A 4 35.26 -5.93 -36.68
N ARG A 5 36.26 -5.25 -36.10
CA ARG A 5 37.24 -5.88 -35.20
C ARG A 5 36.62 -5.93 -33.78
N PRO A 6 36.60 -7.09 -33.09
CA PRO A 6 36.05 -7.18 -31.74
C PRO A 6 37.01 -6.48 -30.77
N GLY A 7 36.58 -5.34 -30.24
CA GLY A 7 37.35 -4.54 -29.27
C GLY A 7 36.93 -3.07 -29.14
N GLY A 8 35.87 -2.63 -29.83
CA GLY A 8 35.38 -1.25 -29.77
C GLY A 8 34.15 -1.08 -28.88
N VAL A 9 34.02 0.09 -28.26
CA VAL A 9 32.84 0.52 -27.50
C VAL A 9 31.81 1.11 -28.45
N PHE A 10 30.56 0.66 -28.36
CA PHE A 10 29.43 1.16 -29.14
C PHE A 10 28.47 1.93 -28.23
N LEU A 11 28.00 3.08 -28.72
CA LEU A 11 27.08 3.97 -28.03
C LEU A 11 25.87 4.18 -28.94
N ASP A 12 24.81 3.44 -28.67
CA ASP A 12 23.65 3.39 -29.58
C ASP A 12 22.68 4.54 -29.34
N ASN A 13 22.54 5.00 -28.09
CA ASN A 13 21.60 6.04 -27.72
C ASN A 13 22.09 6.90 -26.56
N PHE A 14 21.67 8.16 -26.57
CA PHE A 14 21.79 9.06 -25.45
C PHE A 14 20.40 9.40 -24.90
N VAL A 15 20.28 9.42 -23.58
CA VAL A 15 19.09 9.93 -22.90
C VAL A 15 19.52 11.03 -21.95
N LEU A 16 19.11 12.25 -22.25
CA LEU A 16 19.30 13.40 -21.36
C LEU A 16 18.00 13.67 -20.61
N LYS A 17 18.03 13.51 -19.28
CA LYS A 17 16.92 13.88 -18.40
C LYS A 17 17.31 15.10 -17.58
N VAL A 18 16.67 16.23 -17.85
CA VAL A 18 16.76 17.43 -17.02
C VAL A 18 15.58 17.42 -16.04
N THR A 19 15.84 17.63 -14.76
CA THR A 19 14.80 17.72 -13.72
C THR A 19 15.04 18.95 -12.88
N VAL A 20 14.04 19.81 -12.78
CA VAL A 20 14.04 20.97 -11.88
C VAL A 20 13.29 20.58 -10.61
N PRO A 21 13.90 20.66 -9.42
CA PRO A 21 13.22 20.34 -8.18
C PRO A 21 12.12 21.36 -7.91
N VAL A 22 10.92 20.85 -7.62
CA VAL A 22 9.78 21.63 -7.13
C VAL A 22 9.49 21.23 -5.69
N ALA A 23 8.88 22.14 -4.93
CA ALA A 23 8.46 21.87 -3.56
C ALA A 23 7.52 20.66 -3.55
N LYS A 24 7.89 19.64 -2.77
CA LYS A 24 7.06 18.45 -2.59
C LYS A 24 6.01 18.79 -1.52
N PRO A 25 4.73 18.44 -1.74
CA PRO A 25 3.74 18.56 -0.68
C PRO A 25 4.19 17.71 0.53
N PRO A 26 3.96 18.19 1.76
CA PRO A 26 4.27 17.40 2.94
C PRO A 26 3.41 16.13 2.96
N ILE A 27 4.02 15.01 3.30
CA ILE A 27 3.30 13.76 3.59
C ILE A 27 2.81 13.88 5.04
N PRO A 28 1.50 13.77 5.29
CA PRO A 28 0.97 13.91 6.65
C PRO A 28 1.44 12.74 7.51
N GLU A 29 2.05 13.06 8.65
CA GLU A 29 2.40 12.12 9.69
C GLU A 29 1.39 12.24 10.84
N TYR A 30 0.89 11.10 11.31
CA TYR A 30 -0.06 11.04 12.41
C TYR A 30 0.53 10.23 13.56
N PRO A 31 0.32 10.63 14.83
CA PRO A 31 0.78 9.85 15.96
C PRO A 31 0.03 8.51 16.03
N MET A 32 0.74 7.45 16.42
CA MET A 32 0.13 6.16 16.72
C MET A 32 -0.79 6.31 17.94
N GLN A 33 -2.04 5.91 17.78
CA GLN A 33 -3.03 5.81 18.84
C GLN A 33 -3.01 4.40 19.44
N GLY A 34 -3.96 4.12 20.33
CA GLY A 34 -4.13 2.80 20.92
C GLY A 34 -4.50 1.73 19.89
N ALA A 35 -4.37 0.47 20.29
CA ALA A 35 -4.67 -0.67 19.40
C ALA A 35 -6.18 -0.90 19.19
N ASP A 36 -7.04 -0.21 19.94
CA ASP A 36 -8.49 -0.47 19.99
C ASP A 36 -9.26 0.14 18.80
N PRO A 37 -9.90 -0.67 17.94
CA PRO A 37 -10.69 -0.19 16.81
C PRO A 37 -12.18 0.05 17.13
N GLU A 38 -12.65 -0.11 18.38
CA GLU A 38 -14.08 -0.07 18.72
C GLU A 38 -14.80 1.22 18.31
N ALA A 39 -14.12 2.38 18.35
CA ALA A 39 -14.70 3.64 17.90
C ALA A 39 -15.12 3.65 16.43
N ALA A 40 -14.56 2.75 15.61
CA ALA A 40 -14.89 2.59 14.20
C ALA A 40 -15.88 1.44 13.92
N ARG A 41 -16.31 0.69 14.93
CA ARG A 41 -17.15 -0.51 14.75
C ARG A 41 -18.58 -0.11 14.36
N LEU A 42 -19.10 -0.74 13.31
CA LEU A 42 -20.45 -0.52 12.80
C LEU A 42 -21.42 -1.62 13.24
N GLY A 43 -20.94 -2.84 13.45
CA GLY A 43 -21.76 -3.99 13.82
C GLY A 43 -21.15 -5.30 13.34
N THR A 44 -21.98 -6.25 12.96
CA THR A 44 -21.56 -7.54 12.40
C THR A 44 -22.35 -7.87 11.14
N ARG A 45 -21.68 -8.46 10.14
CA ARG A 45 -22.31 -9.02 8.93
C ARG A 45 -21.89 -10.47 8.77
N GLU A 46 -22.83 -11.33 8.41
CA GLU A 46 -22.52 -12.72 8.11
C GLU A 46 -21.70 -12.81 6.81
N ALA A 47 -20.53 -13.45 6.88
CA ALA A 47 -19.65 -13.68 5.74
C ALA A 47 -19.10 -15.10 5.80
N TYR A 48 -18.96 -15.74 4.63
CA TYR A 48 -18.40 -17.08 4.52
C TYR A 48 -16.87 -17.00 4.42
N TRP A 49 -16.18 -17.65 5.35
CA TRP A 49 -14.71 -17.72 5.39
C TRP A 49 -14.25 -19.12 5.03
N LEU A 50 -13.42 -19.24 3.98
CA LEU A 50 -12.97 -20.54 3.48
C LEU A 50 -12.06 -21.25 4.50
N GLU A 51 -11.27 -20.48 5.24
CA GLU A 51 -10.38 -20.93 6.31
C GLU A 51 -11.15 -21.62 7.44
N LEU A 52 -12.36 -21.13 7.72
CA LEU A 52 -13.26 -21.66 8.76
C LEU A 52 -14.32 -22.61 8.18
N LYS A 53 -14.43 -22.70 6.85
CA LYS A 53 -15.46 -23.43 6.09
C LYS A 53 -16.89 -23.13 6.57
N ALA A 54 -17.12 -21.93 7.07
CA ALA A 54 -18.36 -21.55 7.74
C ALA A 54 -18.74 -20.09 7.46
N ALA A 55 -20.04 -19.81 7.56
CA ALA A 55 -20.56 -18.45 7.64
C ALA A 55 -20.41 -17.96 9.09
N VAL A 56 -19.72 -16.83 9.27
CA VAL A 56 -19.40 -16.27 10.59
C VAL A 56 -19.88 -14.82 10.65
N ALA A 57 -20.47 -14.45 11.79
CA ALA A 57 -20.82 -13.06 12.10
C ALA A 57 -19.54 -12.23 12.23
N THR A 58 -19.18 -11.53 11.16
CA THR A 58 -17.92 -10.83 10.99
C THR A 58 -18.08 -9.37 11.40
N PRO A 59 -17.30 -8.85 12.37
CA PRO A 59 -17.38 -7.46 12.76
C PRO A 59 -17.01 -6.54 11.60
N THR A 60 -17.81 -5.51 11.35
CA THR A 60 -17.55 -4.53 10.29
C THR A 60 -17.14 -3.19 10.89
N TYR A 61 -16.22 -2.50 10.22
CA TYR A 61 -15.66 -1.22 10.66
C TYR A 61 -15.79 -0.17 9.56
N LYS A 62 -15.96 1.08 9.97
CA LYS A 62 -15.91 2.25 9.08
C LYS A 62 -14.47 2.74 8.95
N PHE A 63 -13.91 2.63 7.75
CA PHE A 63 -12.50 2.96 7.51
C PHE A 63 -12.13 4.39 7.92
N GLU A 64 -13.01 5.36 7.66
CA GLU A 64 -12.75 6.78 7.96
C GLU A 64 -12.73 7.09 9.47
N LEU A 65 -13.20 6.17 10.31
CA LEU A 65 -13.17 6.31 11.77
C LEU A 65 -11.96 5.61 12.39
N LEU A 66 -11.27 4.75 11.64
CA LEU A 66 -10.06 4.10 12.13
C LEU A 66 -8.94 5.11 12.31
N GLN A 67 -8.11 4.84 13.31
CA GLN A 67 -6.99 5.69 13.66
C GLN A 67 -5.68 4.93 13.45
N PRO A 68 -4.58 5.64 13.12
CA PRO A 68 -3.25 5.04 13.07
C PRO A 68 -2.96 4.34 14.40
N GLY A 69 -2.53 3.08 14.36
CA GLY A 69 -2.29 2.27 15.56
C GLY A 69 -3.38 1.25 15.87
N ASN A 70 -4.61 1.42 15.37
CA ASN A 70 -5.68 0.45 15.56
C ASN A 70 -5.31 -0.90 14.93
N VAL A 71 -5.64 -1.99 15.63
CA VAL A 71 -5.38 -3.36 15.19
C VAL A 71 -6.70 -4.10 15.03
N ILE A 72 -6.91 -4.71 13.88
CA ILE A 72 -8.07 -5.54 13.58
C ILE A 72 -7.60 -6.97 13.37
N THR A 73 -8.00 -7.87 14.24
CA THR A 73 -7.75 -9.31 14.09
C THR A 73 -8.87 -9.96 13.29
N GLY A 74 -8.51 -10.74 12.27
CA GLY A 74 -9.48 -11.43 11.44
C GLY A 74 -10.23 -12.55 12.18
N PRO A 75 -11.39 -12.98 11.67
CA PRO A 75 -12.11 -12.44 10.50
C PRO A 75 -12.78 -11.09 10.77
N ALA A 76 -12.60 -10.11 9.88
CA ALA A 76 -13.13 -8.73 9.98
C ALA A 76 -13.31 -8.10 8.59
#